data_AF-A0A7Y5JGU8-F1
#
_entry.id   AF-A0A7Y5JGU8-F1
#
_cell.length_a   1.000
_cell.length_b   1.000
_cell.length_c   1.000
_cell.angle_alpha   90.00
_cell.angle_beta   90.00
_cell.angle_gamma   90.00
#
_symmetry.space_group_name_H-M   'P 1'
#
loop_
_entity.id
_entity.type
_entity.pdbx_description
1 polymer ?
#
loop_
_entity_poly.entity_id
_entity_poly.type
_entity_poly.pdbx_seq_one_letter_code
_entity_poly.pdbx_strand_id
1 'polypeptide(L)'
;KAGLSGNWEIGKSLAESASKLGLTEIPAALERQASELKGLFASIAPDDFSRKMVQRPGQEALPLGRFILDSGFKYLPSYKMQLFLYLKQSGQQSLNSSNLWRGEDPKPN
;
A
#
# COMPACT_ATOMS: atom_id res chain seq x y z
N LYS A 1 -10.73 2.05 -5.98
CA LYS A 1 -12.11 2.47 -6.35
C LYS A 1 -12.84 3.21 -5.20
N ALA A 2 -12.77 2.77 -3.94
CA ALA A 2 -13.46 3.39 -2.79
C ALA A 2 -13.39 4.92 -2.66
N GLY A 3 -12.18 5.50 -2.61
CA GLY A 3 -12.01 6.96 -2.48
C GLY A 3 -12.30 7.76 -3.75
N LEU A 4 -12.39 7.10 -4.92
CA LEU A 4 -12.69 7.74 -6.21
C LEU A 4 -14.18 7.71 -6.56
N SER A 5 -14.93 6.74 -6.00
CA SER A 5 -16.37 6.58 -6.20
C SER A 5 -17.21 7.00 -4.98
N GLY A 6 -16.58 7.49 -3.90
CA GLY A 6 -17.28 7.83 -2.65
C GLY A 6 -17.86 6.64 -1.88
N ASN A 7 -17.52 5.41 -2.27
CA ASN A 7 -18.05 4.19 -1.64
C ASN A 7 -17.05 3.67 -0.60
N TRP A 8 -17.31 4.02 0.66
CA TRP A 8 -16.46 3.67 1.80
C TRP A 8 -16.68 2.25 2.35
N GLU A 9 -17.76 1.57 1.94
CA GLU A 9 -18.08 0.18 2.36
C GLU A 9 -17.08 -0.86 1.83
N ILE A 10 -16.37 -0.52 0.76
CA ILE A 10 -15.33 -1.39 0.17
C ILE A 10 -14.22 -1.72 1.18
N GLY A 11 -13.93 -0.81 2.12
CA GLY A 11 -12.90 -1.03 3.14
C GLY A 11 -13.20 -2.24 4.03
N LYS A 12 -14.48 -2.45 4.38
CA LYS A 12 -14.91 -3.56 5.23
C LYS A 12 -14.78 -4.90 4.51
N SER A 13 -15.24 -4.98 3.27
CA SER A 13 -15.12 -6.19 2.44
C SER A 13 -13.66 -6.60 2.18
N LEU A 14 -12.78 -5.63 1.96
CA LEU A 14 -11.35 -5.88 1.80
C LEU A 14 -10.71 -6.42 3.10
N ALA A 15 -11.07 -5.87 4.26
CA ALA A 15 -10.59 -6.35 5.54
C ALA A 15 -11.04 -7.79 5.84
N GLU A 16 -12.31 -8.10 5.56
CA GLU A 16 -12.87 -9.46 5.71
C GLU A 16 -12.24 -10.48 4.76
N SER A 17 -11.82 -10.03 3.57
CA SER A 17 -11.11 -10.90 2.62
C SER A 17 -9.66 -11.13 3.07
N ALA A 18 -9.01 -10.10 3.61
CA ALA A 18 -7.64 -10.19 4.09
C ALA A 18 -7.49 -11.07 5.34
N SER A 19 -8.49 -11.09 6.24
CA SER A 19 -8.45 -11.92 7.46
C SER A 19 -8.53 -13.43 7.19
N LYS A 20 -8.89 -13.83 5.97
CA LYS A 20 -9.00 -15.23 5.54
C LYS A 20 -7.76 -15.73 4.81
N LEU A 21 -6.77 -14.88 4.55
CA LEU A 21 -5.54 -15.28 3.85
C LEU A 21 -4.63 -16.11 4.75
N GLY A 22 -4.21 -17.27 4.25
CA GLY A 22 -3.10 -18.03 4.82
C GLY A 22 -1.75 -17.40 4.51
N LEU A 23 -0.73 -17.70 5.32
CA LEU A 23 0.62 -17.14 5.18
C LEU A 23 1.24 -17.37 3.79
N THR A 24 0.96 -18.52 3.16
CA THR A 24 1.46 -18.88 1.83
C THR A 24 0.78 -18.11 0.70
N GLU A 25 -0.41 -17.54 0.95
CA GLU A 25 -1.19 -16.79 -0.04
C GLU A 25 -0.84 -15.29 -0.03
N ILE A 26 -0.23 -14.81 1.06
CA ILE A 26 0.14 -13.40 1.23
C ILE A 26 0.99 -12.86 0.07
N PRO A 27 2.06 -13.54 -0.41
CA PRO A 27 2.87 -13.02 -1.51
C PRO A 27 2.06 -12.79 -2.79
N ALA A 28 1.22 -13.76 -3.16
CA ALA A 28 0.37 -13.65 -4.35
C ALA A 28 -0.71 -12.55 -4.19
N ALA A 29 -1.28 -12.41 -2.99
CA ALA A 29 -2.24 -11.36 -2.68
C ALA A 29 -1.62 -9.95 -2.79
N LEU A 30 -0.39 -9.77 -2.29
CA LEU A 30 0.36 -8.51 -2.39
C LEU A 30 0.71 -8.18 -3.84
N GLU A 31 1.13 -9.15 -4.65
CA GLU A 31 1.43 -8.93 -6.07
C GLU A 31 0.19 -8.50 -6.85
N ARG A 32 -0.95 -9.16 -6.59
CA ARG A 32 -2.25 -8.77 -7.17
C ARG A 32 -2.62 -7.33 -6.79
N GLN A 33 -2.53 -6.98 -5.50
CA GLN A 33 -2.82 -5.62 -5.03
C GLN A 33 -1.88 -4.59 -5.65
N ALA A 34 -0.59 -4.91 -5.79
CA ALA A 34 0.39 -4.03 -6.44
C ALA A 34 0.04 -3.80 -7.91
N SER A 35 -0.37 -4.84 -8.64
CA SER A 35 -0.84 -4.74 -10.03
C SER A 35 -2.09 -3.87 -10.15
N GLU A 36 -3.09 -4.09 -9.29
CA GLU A 36 -4.31 -3.28 -9.25
C GLU A 36 -4.04 -1.80 -8.95
N LEU A 37 -3.13 -1.52 -8.01
CA LEU A 37 -2.70 -0.16 -7.70
C LEU A 37 -1.99 0.48 -8.88
N LYS A 38 -1.07 -0.23 -9.56
CA LYS A 38 -0.40 0.27 -10.77
C LYS A 38 -1.43 0.63 -11.85
N GLY A 39 -2.40 -0.24 -12.12
CA GLY A 39 -3.48 0.03 -13.07
C GLY A 39 -4.33 1.24 -12.65
N LEU A 40 -4.61 1.39 -11.35
CA LEU A 40 -5.34 2.53 -10.83
C LEU A 40 -4.58 3.84 -11.04
N PHE A 41 -3.29 3.89 -10.67
CA PHE A 41 -2.48 5.09 -10.84
C PHE A 41 -2.29 5.45 -12.32
N ALA A 42 -2.15 4.45 -13.20
CA ALA A 42 -2.07 4.68 -14.65
C ALA A 42 -3.36 5.29 -15.23
N SER A 43 -4.51 5.08 -14.58
CA SER A 43 -5.80 5.65 -15.01
C SER A 43 -6.04 7.09 -14.56
N ILE A 44 -5.19 7.65 -13.70
CA ILE A 44 -5.33 9.02 -13.18
C ILE A 44 -4.50 9.96 -14.06
N ALA A 45 -5.12 11.01 -14.60
CA ALA A 45 -4.40 12.03 -15.34
C ALA A 45 -3.44 12.81 -14.40
N PRO A 46 -2.22 13.17 -14.83
CA PRO A 46 -1.26 13.86 -13.96
C PRO A 46 -1.81 15.14 -13.31
N ASP A 47 -2.58 15.93 -14.05
CA ASP A 47 -3.19 17.18 -13.55
C ASP A 47 -4.27 16.92 -12.48
N ASP A 48 -4.89 15.74 -12.46
CA ASP A 48 -5.94 15.42 -11.48
C ASP A 48 -5.38 15.30 -10.07
N PHE A 49 -4.09 14.98 -9.90
CA PHE A 49 -3.49 14.90 -8.56
C PHE A 49 -3.55 16.23 -7.81
N SER A 50 -3.47 17.36 -8.52
CA SER A 50 -3.51 18.70 -7.91
C SER A 50 -4.89 19.35 -8.03
N ARG A 51 -5.65 19.06 -9.09
CA ARG A 51 -6.93 19.74 -9.38
C ARG A 51 -8.15 19.01 -8.84
N LYS A 52 -8.13 17.69 -8.76
CA LYS A 52 -9.30 16.91 -8.30
C LYS A 52 -9.39 16.96 -6.78
N MET A 53 -10.44 17.57 -6.27
CA MET A 53 -10.71 17.63 -4.83
C MET A 53 -11.49 16.40 -4.38
N VAL A 54 -11.06 15.78 -3.29
CA VAL A 54 -11.69 14.60 -2.67
C VAL A 54 -11.95 14.90 -1.20
N GLN A 55 -13.13 14.52 -0.72
CA GLN A 55 -13.57 14.80 0.64
C GLN A 55 -13.93 13.51 1.37
N ARG A 56 -13.44 13.38 2.62
CA ARG A 56 -13.91 12.34 3.55
C ARG A 56 -15.17 12.82 4.27
N PRO A 57 -16.08 11.92 4.66
CA PRO A 57 -17.19 12.27 5.52
C PRO A 57 -16.70 13.03 6.77
N GLY A 58 -17.20 14.25 6.99
CA GLY A 58 -16.86 15.08 8.15
C GLY A 58 -15.48 15.77 8.11
N GLN A 59 -14.79 15.81 6.97
CA GLN A 59 -13.52 16.52 6.82
C GLN A 59 -13.53 17.49 5.65
N GLU A 60 -12.57 18.41 5.61
CA GLU A 60 -12.35 19.30 4.48
C GLU A 60 -11.90 18.53 3.23
N ALA A 61 -12.22 19.08 2.06
CA ALA A 61 -11.78 18.53 0.80
C ALA A 61 -10.27 18.78 0.60
N LEU A 62 -9.55 17.79 0.08
CA LEU A 62 -8.13 17.85 -0.19
C LEU A 62 -7.85 17.51 -1.67
N PRO A 63 -6.77 18.04 -2.27
CA PRO A 63 -6.31 17.57 -3.57
C PRO A 63 -6.05 16.06 -3.55
N LEU A 64 -6.40 15.36 -4.63
CA LEU A 64 -6.33 13.91 -4.74
C LEU A 64 -4.94 13.36 -4.38
N GLY A 65 -3.87 14.00 -4.84
CA GLY A 65 -2.50 13.58 -4.53
C GLY A 65 -2.20 13.63 -3.04
N ARG A 66 -2.61 14.71 -2.36
CA ARG A 66 -2.47 14.83 -0.90
C ARG A 66 -3.30 13.79 -0.19
N PHE A 67 -4.55 13.60 -0.63
CA PHE A 67 -5.45 12.60 -0.08
C PHE A 67 -4.87 11.18 -0.16
N ILE A 68 -4.25 10.81 -1.28
CA ILE A 68 -3.60 9.50 -1.46
C ILE A 68 -2.42 9.32 -0.49
N LEU A 69 -1.57 10.33 -0.34
CA LEU A 69 -0.43 10.28 0.57
C LEU A 69 -0.86 10.19 2.04
N ASP A 70 -1.84 11.01 2.43
CA ASP A 70 -2.33 11.07 3.81
C ASP A 70 -3.15 9.85 4.22
N SER A 71 -3.67 9.12 3.23
CA SER A 71 -4.41 7.87 3.43
C SER A 71 -3.45 6.67 3.44
N GLY A 72 -3.73 5.64 2.64
CA GLY A 72 -3.07 4.34 2.72
C GLY A 72 -1.58 4.35 2.35
N PHE A 73 -1.15 5.30 1.51
CA PHE A 73 0.16 5.20 0.86
C PHE A 73 1.33 5.34 1.83
N LYS A 74 1.25 6.25 2.81
CA LYS A 74 2.30 6.41 3.85
C LYS A 74 2.47 5.18 4.74
N TYR A 75 1.43 4.35 4.88
CA TYR A 75 1.47 3.17 5.74
C TYR A 75 2.20 2.00 5.08
N LEU A 76 2.23 1.91 3.75
CA LEU A 76 2.92 0.84 3.01
C LEU A 76 4.41 0.73 3.37
N PRO A 77 5.24 1.81 3.25
CA PRO A 77 6.64 1.73 3.65
C PRO A 77 6.81 1.53 5.17
N SER A 78 5.88 2.06 5.97
CA SER A 78 5.90 1.92 7.44
C SER A 78 5.73 0.46 7.88
N TYR A 79 4.74 -0.24 7.34
CA TYR A 79 4.51 -1.66 7.66
C TYR A 79 5.59 -2.57 7.07
N LYS A 80 6.15 -2.24 5.88
CA LYS A 80 7.32 -2.95 5.33
C LYS A 80 8.52 -2.85 6.28
N MET A 81 8.80 -1.65 6.79
CA MET A 81 9.86 -1.42 7.78
C MET A 81 9.60 -2.22 9.06
N GLN A 82 8.38 -2.19 9.59
CA GLN A 82 8.03 -2.93 10.79
C GLN A 82 8.27 -4.44 10.63
N LEU A 83 7.85 -5.02 9.51
CA LEU A 83 8.11 -6.43 9.19
C LEU A 83 9.61 -6.73 9.10
N PHE A 84 10.38 -5.86 8.42
CA PHE A 84 11.83 -6.01 8.32
C PHE A 84 12.49 -6.05 9.70
N LEU A 85 12.10 -5.15 10.62
CA LEU A 85 12.66 -5.11 11.97
C LEU A 85 12.32 -6.39 12.76
N TYR A 86 11.10 -6.90 12.64
CA TYR A 86 10.71 -8.16 13.27
C TYR A 86 11.52 -9.34 12.75
N LEU A 87 11.76 -9.43 11.44
CA LEU A 87 12.59 -10.49 10.85
C LEU A 87 14.05 -10.41 11.33
N LYS A 88 14.60 -9.19 11.45
CA LYS A 88 15.95 -9.00 12.01
C LYS A 88 16.01 -9.44 13.47
N GLN A 89 15.00 -9.11 14.27
CA GLN A 89 14.90 -9.51 15.68
C GLN A 89 14.70 -11.02 15.85
N SER A 90 14.04 -11.69 14.91
CA SER A 90 13.87 -13.15 14.92
C SER A 90 15.12 -13.91 14.46
N GLY A 91 16.25 -13.24 14.28
CA GLY A 91 17.53 -13.87 13.93
C GLY A 91 17.85 -13.94 12.44
N GLN A 92 17.04 -13.35 11.56
CA GLN A 92 17.35 -13.31 10.13
C GLN A 92 18.42 -12.24 9.82
N GLN A 93 19.68 -12.56 10.09
CA GLN A 93 20.78 -11.61 9.98
C GLN A 93 21.14 -11.24 8.53
N SER A 94 20.83 -12.11 7.57
CA SER A 94 21.11 -11.92 6.14
C SER A 94 20.37 -10.72 5.51
N LEU A 95 19.23 -10.33 6.11
CA LEU A 95 18.46 -9.17 5.68
C LEU A 95 19.26 -7.88 5.92
N ASN A 96 19.32 -7.03 4.92
CA ASN A 96 20.02 -5.75 4.97
C ASN A 96 19.17 -4.62 4.39
N SER A 97 19.71 -3.41 4.40
CA SER A 97 19.02 -2.20 3.93
C SER A 97 18.56 -2.30 2.47
N SER A 98 19.21 -3.11 1.64
CA SER A 98 18.82 -3.34 0.23
C SER A 98 17.50 -4.10 0.14
N ASN A 99 17.29 -5.14 0.97
CA ASN A 99 16.01 -5.86 1.03
C ASN A 99 14.87 -4.92 1.44
N LEU A 100 15.12 -4.06 2.42
CA LEU A 100 14.15 -3.10 2.92
C LEU A 100 13.79 -2.02 1.90
N TRP A 101 14.77 -1.37 1.28
CA TRP A 101 14.50 -0.19 0.44
C TRP A 101 14.31 -0.53 -1.03
N ARG A 102 15.13 -1.44 -1.56
CA ARG A 102 15.11 -1.83 -2.98
C ARG A 102 14.35 -3.12 -3.25
N GLY A 103 14.10 -3.94 -2.22
CA GLY A 103 13.52 -5.26 -2.43
C GLY A 103 14.47 -6.23 -3.14
N GLU A 104 15.78 -5.95 -3.05
CA GLU A 104 16.82 -6.74 -3.69
C GLU A 104 17.49 -7.64 -2.67
N ASP A 105 17.60 -8.93 -3.00
CA ASP A 105 18.46 -9.84 -2.26
C ASP A 105 19.93 -9.48 -2.50
N PRO A 106 20.80 -9.68 -1.49
CA PRO A 106 22.24 -9.53 -1.69
C PRO A 106 22.68 -10.46 -2.83
N LYS A 107 23.47 -9.92 -3.76
CA LYS A 107 24.03 -10.73 -4.85
C LYS A 107 24.85 -11.88 -4.25
N PRO A 108 24.70 -13.12 -4.73
CA PRO A 108 25.60 -14.19 -4.33
C PRO A 108 27.03 -13.80 -4.72
N ASN A 109 27.97 -14.03 -3.80
CA ASN A 109 29.40 -13.82 -4.02
C ASN A 109 29.96 -14.84 -5.00
#